data_AF-A0AA42AZP2-F1
#
_entry.id   AF-A0AA42AZP2-F1
#
_cell.length_a   1.000
_cell.length_b   1.000
_cell.length_c   1.000
_cell.angle_alpha   90.00
_cell.angle_beta   90.00
_cell.angle_gamma   90.00
#
_symmetry.space_group_name_H-M   'P 1'
#
loop_
_entity.id
_entity.type
_entity.pdbx_description
1 polymer ?
#
loop_
_entity_poly.entity_id
_entity_poly.type
_entity_poly.pdbx_seq_one_letter_code
_entity_poly.pdbx_strand_id
1 'polypeptide(L)'
;MLQSKVNSSSMILIKILKDGCERMLNIVRLVVDVRDVAEAVLLVYEKPEAEGRYLCSASSVERHDFTDKLKNIYPKFSCLK
;
A
#
# COMPACT_ATOMS: atom_id res chain seq x y z
N MET A 1 6.24 11.67 -0.49
CA MET A 1 5.59 11.22 0.77
C MET A 1 5.41 12.43 1.67
N LEU A 2 4.30 12.52 2.40
CA LEU A 2 3.98 13.68 3.23
C LEU A 2 4.80 13.75 4.53
N GLN A 3 5.35 12.64 5.00
CA GLN A 3 6.21 12.57 6.20
C GLN A 3 7.70 12.69 5.84
N SER A 4 8.47 13.39 6.67
CA SER A 4 9.93 13.57 6.50
C SER A 4 10.74 12.31 6.77
N LYS A 5 10.21 11.39 7.59
CA LYS A 5 10.77 10.07 7.85
C LYS A 5 9.96 9.01 7.12
N VAL A 6 10.64 7.95 6.67
CA VAL A 6 9.98 6.81 6.06
C VAL A 6 9.24 6.03 7.15
N ASN A 7 7.94 5.79 6.94
CA ASN A 7 7.13 4.96 7.82
C ASN A 7 7.21 3.48 7.44
N SER A 8 6.64 2.61 8.28
CA SER A 8 6.71 1.16 8.08
C SER A 8 6.11 0.69 6.76
N SER A 9 4.97 1.24 6.34
CA SER A 9 4.32 0.86 5.07
C SER A 9 5.18 1.23 3.86
N SER A 10 5.81 2.39 3.89
CA SER A 10 6.65 2.88 2.80
C SER A 10 8.02 2.20 2.77
N MET A 11 8.53 1.77 3.93
CA MET A 11 9.73 0.92 3.99
C MET A 11 9.52 -0.41 3.26
N ILE A 12 8.30 -0.96 3.26
CA ILE A 12 7.99 -2.16 2.49
C ILE A 12 8.17 -1.85 1.00
N LEU A 13 7.58 -0.77 0.49
CA LEU A 13 7.74 -0.37 -0.91
C LEU A 13 9.21 -0.18 -1.29
N ILE A 14 10.00 0.49 -0.45
CA ILE A 14 11.43 0.69 -0.70
C ILE A 14 12.18 -0.64 -0.80
N LYS A 15 11.90 -1.59 0.11
CA LYS A 15 12.52 -2.93 0.06
C LYS A 15 12.20 -3.64 -1.25
N ILE A 16 10.96 -3.54 -1.74
CA ILE A 16 10.57 -4.15 -3.02
C ILE A 16 11.38 -3.57 -4.17
N LEU A 17 11.50 -2.23 -4.19
CA LEU A 17 12.16 -1.53 -5.28
C LEU A 17 13.69 -1.68 -5.26
N LYS A 18 14.31 -1.85 -4.08
CA LYS A 18 15.77 -1.94 -3.93
C LYS A 18 16.31 -3.36 -3.80
N ASP A 19 15.67 -4.19 -2.98
CA ASP A 19 16.20 -5.50 -2.58
C ASP A 19 15.63 -6.65 -3.41
N GLY A 20 14.73 -6.33 -4.36
CA GLY A 20 14.05 -7.32 -5.21
C GLY A 20 12.84 -7.95 -4.54
N CYS A 21 11.99 -8.55 -5.37
CA CYS A 21 10.69 -9.11 -4.97
C CYS A 21 10.83 -10.47 -4.27
N GLU A 22 11.94 -11.19 -4.50
CA GLU A 22 12.23 -12.54 -4.00
C GLU A 22 12.24 -12.64 -2.46
N ARG A 23 12.80 -11.63 -1.77
CA ARG A 23 12.91 -11.63 -0.29
C ARG A 23 11.63 -11.24 0.43
N MET A 24 10.58 -10.84 -0.29
CA MET A 24 9.30 -10.59 0.34
C MET A 24 8.69 -11.92 0.78
N LEU A 25 8.41 -12.10 2.07
CA LEU A 25 7.52 -13.17 2.52
C LEU A 25 6.21 -13.16 1.71
N ASN A 26 5.68 -14.34 1.39
CA ASN A 26 4.45 -14.50 0.60
C ASN A 26 3.22 -14.13 1.46
N ILE A 27 3.14 -12.86 1.86
CA ILE A 27 2.13 -12.32 2.76
C ILE A 27 1.17 -11.49 1.92
N VAL A 28 -0.12 -11.83 1.99
CA VAL A 28 -1.21 -10.99 1.48
C VAL A 28 -1.23 -9.69 2.27
N ARG A 29 -1.13 -8.54 1.59
CA ARG A 29 -1.18 -7.23 2.25
C ARG A 29 -2.47 -6.51 1.87
N LEU A 30 -3.13 -5.97 2.89
CA LEU A 30 -4.22 -5.03 2.69
C LEU A 30 -3.65 -3.64 2.41
N VAL A 31 -4.03 -3.03 1.30
CA VAL A 31 -3.58 -1.72 0.88
C VAL A 31 -4.76 -0.81 0.58
N VAL A 32 -4.55 0.49 0.82
CA VAL A 32 -5.50 1.56 0.56
C VAL A 32 -4.70 2.79 0.11
N ASP A 33 -5.26 3.56 -0.83
CA ASP A 33 -4.66 4.83 -1.22
C ASP A 33 -4.77 5.83 -0.06
N VAL A 34 -3.72 6.61 0.18
CA VAL A 34 -3.70 7.57 1.27
C VAL A 34 -4.76 8.66 1.11
N ARG A 35 -5.18 8.96 -0.13
CA ARG A 35 -6.26 9.91 -0.43
C ARG A 35 -7.60 9.36 0.04
N ASP A 36 -7.88 8.09 -0.26
CA ASP A 36 -9.10 7.42 0.20
C ASP A 36 -9.16 7.36 1.73
N VAL A 37 -8.02 7.18 2.42
CA VAL A 37 -7.95 7.24 3.89
C VAL A 37 -8.29 8.65 4.38
N ALA A 38 -7.76 9.70 3.76
CA ALA A 38 -8.05 11.08 4.15
C ALA A 38 -9.53 11.42 3.96
N GLU A 39 -10.12 11.00 2.83
CA GLU A 39 -11.55 11.16 2.54
C GLU A 39 -12.42 10.35 3.52
N ALA A 40 -12.04 9.11 3.83
CA ALA A 40 -12.76 8.28 4.80
C ALA A 40 -12.71 8.89 6.21
N VAL A 41 -11.57 9.43 6.64
CA VAL A 41 -11.45 10.13 7.93
C VAL A 41 -12.33 11.37 7.97
N LEU A 42 -12.34 12.18 6.90
CA LEU A 42 -13.20 13.35 6.80
C LEU A 42 -14.68 12.96 6.86
N LEU A 43 -15.08 11.94 6.11
CA LEU A 43 -16.46 11.45 6.07
C LEU A 43 -16.94 10.98 7.46
N VAL A 44 -16.13 10.20 8.17
CA VAL A 44 -16.47 9.73 9.52
C VAL A 44 -16.55 10.90 10.50
N TYR A 45 -15.68 11.90 10.37
CA TYR A 45 -15.72 13.10 11.21
C TYR A 45 -16.98 13.95 10.99
N GLU A 46 -17.44 14.07 9.73
CA GLU A 46 -18.60 14.90 9.37
C GLU A 46 -19.96 14.24 9.68
N LYS A 47 -20.01 12.92 9.90
CA LYS A 47 -21.24 12.18 10.16
C LYS A 47 -21.50 12.03 11.66
N PRO A 48 -22.50 12.73 12.25
CA PRO A 48 -22.77 12.66 13.68
C PRO A 48 -23.15 11.25 14.17
N GLU A 49 -23.68 10.41 13.28
CA GLU A 49 -24.08 9.03 13.57
C GLU A 49 -22.92 8.03 13.45
N ALA A 50 -21.73 8.48 13.04
CA ALA A 50 -20.59 7.59 12.90
C ALA A 50 -20.00 7.22 14.27
N GLU A 51 -19.87 5.92 14.53
CA GLU A 51 -19.38 5.40 15.81
C GLU A 51 -18.56 4.12 15.62
N GLY A 52 -17.69 3.84 16.60
CA GLY A 52 -16.90 2.61 16.64
C GLY A 52 -15.66 2.63 15.73
N ARG A 53 -15.38 1.49 15.07
CA ARG A 53 -14.16 1.28 14.28
C ARG A 53 -14.52 0.89 12.84
N TYR A 54 -13.86 1.55 11.88
CA TYR A 54 -14.03 1.30 10.45
C TYR A 54 -12.77 0.66 9.88
N LEU A 55 -12.95 -0.44 9.13
CA LEU A 55 -11.86 -1.02 8.35
C LEU A 55 -11.73 -0.24 7.03
N CYS A 56 -10.60 0.46 6.86
CA CYS A 56 -10.29 1.19 5.63
C CYS A 56 -9.26 0.41 4.81
N SER A 57 -9.74 -0.46 3.92
CA SER A 57 -8.91 -1.26 3.02
C SER A 57 -9.57 -1.38 1.67
N ALA A 58 -8.85 -1.10 0.58
CA ALA A 58 -9.39 -1.16 -0.77
C ALA A 58 -9.12 -2.51 -1.45
N SER A 59 -7.92 -3.08 -1.27
CA SER A 59 -7.55 -4.32 -1.96
C SER A 59 -6.56 -5.16 -1.15
N SER A 60 -6.71 -6.47 -1.26
CA SER A 60 -5.66 -7.42 -0.93
C SER A 60 -4.71 -7.53 -2.11
N VAL A 61 -3.42 -7.37 -1.85
CA VAL A 61 -2.38 -7.47 -2.87
C VAL A 61 -1.40 -8.55 -2.47
N GLU A 62 -1.26 -9.53 -3.34
CA GLU A 62 -0.19 -10.51 -3.26
C GLU A 62 1.08 -10.00 -3.93
N ARG A 63 2.21 -10.63 -3.60
CA ARG A 63 3.51 -10.27 -4.16
C ARG A 63 3.51 -10.32 -5.70
N HIS A 64 2.85 -11.32 -6.27
CA HIS A 64 2.79 -11.53 -7.72
C HIS A 64 1.97 -10.42 -8.39
N ASP A 65 0.75 -10.16 -7.90
CA ASP A 65 -0.12 -9.08 -8.36
C ASP A 65 0.59 -7.71 -8.35
N PHE A 66 1.31 -7.44 -7.25
CA PHE A 66 2.06 -6.20 -7.11
C PHE A 66 3.17 -6.08 -8.15
N THR A 67 3.94 -7.15 -8.33
CA THR A 67 5.05 -7.21 -9.28
C THR A 67 4.56 -7.04 -10.71
N ASP A 68 3.49 -7.73 -11.08
CA ASP A 68 2.93 -7.67 -12.43
C ASP A 68 2.36 -6.29 -12.73
N LYS A 69 1.70 -5.67 -11.74
CA LYS A 69 1.24 -4.29 -11.86
C LYS A 69 2.41 -3.31 -12.00
N LEU A 70 3.50 -3.50 -11.26
CA LEU A 70 4.71 -2.68 -11.42
C LEU A 70 5.35 -2.84 -12.80
N LYS A 71 5.45 -4.06 -13.33
CA LYS A 71 5.99 -4.32 -14.69
C LYS A 71 5.11 -3.67 -15.77
N ASN A 72 3.78 -3.72 -15.60
CA ASN A 72 2.85 -3.07 -16.53
C ASN A 72 3.01 -1.55 -16.55
N ILE A 73 3.21 -0.92 -15.38
CA ILE A 73 3.38 0.55 -15.28
C ILE A 73 4.80 0.97 -15.64
N TYR A 74 5.80 0.17 -15.28
CA TYR A 74 7.23 0.41 -15.51
C TYR A 74 7.87 -0.79 -16.22
N PRO A 75 7.80 -0.87 -17.57
CA PRO A 75 8.28 -2.04 -18.32
C PRO A 75 9.76 -2.39 -18.14
N LYS A 76 10.58 -1.42 -17.70
CA LYS A 76 12.01 -1.60 -17.40
C LYS A 76 12.27 -2.09 -15.97
N PHE A 77 11.23 -2.21 -15.14
CA PHE A 77 11.33 -2.72 -13.79
C PHE A 77 11.58 -4.24 -13.83
N SER A 78 12.77 -4.64 -13.42
CA SER A 78 13.12 -6.03 -13.18
C SER A 78 13.20 -6.27 -11.68
N CYS A 79 12.41 -7.19 -11.14
CA CYS A 79 12.72 -7.77 -9.83
C CYS A 79 14.08 -8.46 -9.97
N LEU A 80 15.10 -7.93 -9.28
CA LEU A 80 16.41 -8.59 -9.21
C LEU A 80 16.21 -10.00 -8.64
N LYS A 81 16.82 -10.99 -9.30
CA LYS A 81 16.88 -12.38 -8.82
C LYS A 81 17.77 -12.48 -7.59
#